data_AF-A0A1Y2GK63-F1
#
_entry.id   AF-A0A1Y2GK63-F1
#
_cell.length_a   1.000
_cell.length_b   1.000
_cell.length_c   1.000
_cell.angle_alpha   90.00
_cell.angle_beta   90.00
_cell.angle_gamma   90.00
#
_symmetry.space_group_name_H-M   'P 1'
#
loop_
_entity.id
_entity.type
_entity.pdbx_description
1 polymer ?
#
loop_
_entity_poly.entity_id
_entity_poly.type
_entity_poly.pdbx_seq_one_letter_code
_entity_poly.pdbx_strand_id
1 'polypeptide(L)'
;MHKSIPLSSSHFVKENKLLPTLSQPHSAAWIQIDEWLKTKYSTGKVPPFERTEGAAKALLQLLQLNKAQDEYINQVLKELIQFSNQYRAKDTRLKENLQIFDLDKDRLPTSSQQALSRLSELAMLLGISDTTLPSFQQGFSQLHLDALKYFHVQKNNQLQLNTIEEHQQEAKQGLDRLLKLKQRLIKQRETKGDIEQRVWRRSTELSRIQINENIRLLEQILNTQRENGLVDVETQGLTIAQLENQQNMIHGLEQQLKVQGKTLTAYQDIPPDYMLAQLKIQESVSRLKELTIERDSMLTQLADDL
;
A
#
# COMPACT_ATOMS: atom_id res chain seq x y z
N MET A 1 41.24 -12.81 -59.01
CA MET A 1 41.39 -13.59 -57.76
C MET A 1 39.99 -13.97 -57.31
N HIS A 2 39.55 -15.21 -57.59
CA HIS A 2 39.46 -16.31 -56.60
C HIS A 2 38.56 -15.91 -55.41
N LYS A 3 37.40 -16.51 -55.13
CA LYS A 3 36.90 -17.88 -55.30
C LYS A 3 35.36 -17.91 -55.29
N SER A 4 34.82 -18.86 -56.03
CA SER A 4 33.44 -19.37 -55.95
C SER A 4 33.28 -20.38 -54.79
N ILE A 5 32.04 -20.91 -54.71
CA ILE A 5 31.57 -22.22 -54.19
C ILE A 5 31.27 -22.32 -52.65
N PRO A 6 30.38 -23.23 -52.15
CA PRO A 6 28.90 -23.11 -52.13
C PRO A 6 28.21 -23.71 -50.85
N LEU A 7 26.87 -23.78 -50.90
CA LEU A 7 25.93 -24.84 -50.46
C LEU A 7 26.28 -25.80 -49.28
N SER A 8 25.26 -25.96 -48.43
CA SER A 8 24.70 -27.23 -47.94
C SER A 8 24.90 -27.61 -46.46
N SER A 9 23.74 -27.74 -45.80
CA SER A 9 23.30 -28.81 -44.90
C SER A 9 24.08 -29.17 -43.61
N SER A 10 23.29 -29.21 -42.53
CA SER A 10 23.28 -30.26 -41.49
C SER A 10 24.44 -30.28 -40.50
N HIS A 11 24.17 -29.80 -39.29
CA HIS A 11 24.20 -30.58 -38.04
C HIS A 11 23.61 -29.68 -36.93
N PHE A 12 22.39 -29.90 -36.44
CA PHE A 12 22.12 -30.77 -35.28
C PHE A 12 23.15 -30.59 -34.15
N VAL A 13 22.78 -29.87 -33.08
CA VAL A 13 22.52 -30.45 -31.74
C VAL A 13 22.51 -29.32 -30.68
N LYS A 14 21.30 -29.10 -30.16
CA LYS A 14 20.92 -28.88 -28.75
C LYS A 14 21.74 -27.91 -27.91
N GLU A 15 21.08 -26.85 -27.46
CA GLU A 15 21.11 -26.51 -26.04
C GLU A 15 19.69 -26.13 -25.57
N ASN A 16 19.05 -27.13 -24.98
CA ASN A 16 17.79 -27.07 -24.26
C ASN A 16 17.90 -26.07 -23.11
N LYS A 17 17.32 -24.87 -23.26
CA LYS A 17 16.82 -24.14 -22.10
C LYS A 17 15.51 -24.80 -21.69
N LEU A 18 15.64 -25.56 -20.60
CA LEU A 18 14.63 -26.26 -19.83
C LEU A 18 13.42 -25.35 -19.57
N LEU A 19 12.42 -25.43 -20.44
CA LEU A 19 11.03 -25.25 -20.04
C LEU A 19 10.72 -26.42 -19.09
N PRO A 20 10.22 -26.18 -17.88
CA PRO A 20 9.80 -27.26 -17.02
C PRO A 20 8.71 -28.01 -17.77
N THR A 21 8.99 -29.28 -18.05
CA THR A 21 8.02 -30.27 -18.50
C THR A 21 6.84 -30.21 -17.54
N LEU A 22 5.78 -29.50 -17.95
CA LEU A 22 4.46 -29.62 -17.34
C LEU A 22 4.06 -31.07 -17.55
N SER A 23 4.26 -31.83 -16.48
CA SER A 23 3.83 -33.20 -16.27
C SER A 23 2.54 -33.44 -17.03
N GLN A 24 2.60 -34.30 -18.05
CA GLN A 24 1.41 -34.90 -18.62
C GLN A 24 0.73 -35.68 -17.49
N PRO A 25 -0.50 -35.35 -17.07
CA PRO A 25 -1.37 -36.39 -16.58
C PRO A 25 -1.89 -37.09 -17.84
N HIS A 26 -1.37 -38.28 -18.14
CA HIS A 26 -2.06 -39.25 -19.00
C HIS A 26 -3.33 -39.73 -18.28
N SER A 27 -4.26 -38.82 -18.00
CA SER A 27 -5.60 -39.17 -17.57
C SER A 27 -6.42 -39.46 -18.82
N ALA A 28 -7.08 -40.61 -18.88
CA ALA A 28 -8.01 -41.00 -19.95
C ALA A 28 -9.02 -39.88 -20.31
N ALA A 29 -9.34 -39.02 -19.33
CA ALA A 29 -10.11 -37.79 -19.49
C ALA A 29 -9.63 -36.87 -20.62
N TRP A 30 -8.33 -36.59 -20.73
CA TRP A 30 -7.81 -35.65 -21.73
C TRP A 30 -7.91 -36.20 -23.15
N ILE A 31 -7.82 -37.52 -23.33
CA ILE A 31 -8.00 -38.17 -24.64
C ILE A 31 -9.45 -38.00 -25.10
N GLN A 32 -10.42 -38.27 -24.22
CA GLN A 32 -11.84 -38.10 -24.52
C GLN A 32 -12.20 -36.64 -24.83
N ILE A 33 -11.60 -35.68 -24.12
CA ILE A 33 -11.79 -34.25 -24.37
C ILE A 33 -11.19 -33.85 -25.72
N ASP A 34 -9.97 -34.30 -26.04
CA ASP A 34 -9.31 -33.97 -27.30
C ASP A 34 -10.06 -34.57 -28.51
N GLU A 35 -10.58 -35.80 -28.40
CA GLU A 35 -11.44 -36.41 -29.43
C GLU A 35 -12.74 -35.62 -29.62
N TRP A 36 -13.39 -35.22 -28.53
CA TRP A 36 -14.62 -34.44 -28.59
C TRP A 36 -14.43 -33.02 -29.13
N LEU A 37 -13.32 -32.36 -28.77
CA LEU A 37 -12.98 -31.07 -29.35
C LEU A 37 -12.71 -31.20 -30.85
N LYS A 38 -12.05 -32.28 -31.29
CA LYS A 38 -11.87 -32.54 -32.73
C LYS A 38 -13.20 -32.75 -33.46
N THR A 39 -14.17 -33.44 -32.86
CA THR A 39 -15.48 -33.63 -33.51
C THR A 39 -16.28 -32.33 -33.61
N LYS A 40 -16.24 -31.47 -32.58
CA LYS A 40 -16.94 -30.17 -32.59
C LYS A 40 -16.24 -29.11 -33.45
N TYR A 41 -14.91 -29.12 -33.55
CA TYR A 41 -14.11 -28.17 -34.35
C TYR A 41 -13.61 -28.77 -35.68
N SER A 42 -14.37 -29.68 -36.29
CA SER A 42 -13.97 -30.50 -37.45
C SER A 42 -13.37 -29.76 -38.67
N THR A 43 -13.53 -28.44 -38.77
CA THR A 43 -12.96 -27.58 -39.84
C THR A 43 -12.00 -26.49 -39.35
N GLY A 44 -11.75 -26.37 -38.04
CA GLY A 44 -10.94 -25.31 -37.43
C GLY A 44 -9.88 -25.84 -36.46
N LYS A 45 -8.82 -25.06 -36.22
CA LYS A 45 -7.88 -25.36 -35.14
C LYS A 45 -8.60 -25.14 -33.80
N VAL A 46 -8.55 -26.12 -32.91
CA VAL A 46 -9.01 -25.97 -31.52
C VAL A 46 -8.26 -24.77 -30.91
N PRO A 47 -8.96 -23.76 -30.36
CA PRO A 47 -8.31 -22.63 -29.73
C PRO A 47 -7.34 -23.09 -28.64
N PRO A 48 -6.16 -22.45 -28.49
CA PRO A 48 -5.25 -22.80 -27.41
C PRO A 48 -5.92 -22.48 -26.07
N PHE A 49 -5.89 -23.43 -25.14
CA PHE A 49 -6.40 -23.27 -23.79
C PHE A 49 -5.46 -23.94 -22.78
N GLU A 50 -5.52 -23.47 -21.53
CA GLU A 50 -4.68 -23.99 -20.46
C GLU A 50 -5.19 -25.35 -19.98
N ARG A 51 -4.32 -26.36 -19.98
CA ARG A 51 -4.63 -27.72 -19.53
C ARG A 51 -4.48 -27.85 -18.01
N THR A 52 -5.34 -27.14 -17.30
CA THR A 52 -5.43 -27.17 -15.83
C THR A 52 -6.45 -28.23 -15.40
N GLU A 53 -6.30 -28.83 -14.20
CA GLU A 53 -7.26 -29.82 -13.68
C GLU A 53 -8.70 -29.27 -13.60
N GLY A 54 -8.84 -27.99 -13.25
CA GLY A 54 -10.14 -27.29 -13.29
C GLY A 54 -10.74 -27.21 -14.69
N ALA A 55 -9.92 -26.95 -15.71
CA ALA A 55 -10.35 -26.95 -17.11
C ALA A 55 -10.75 -28.36 -17.57
N ALA A 56 -10.02 -29.39 -17.15
CA ALA A 56 -10.35 -30.79 -17.45
C ALA A 56 -11.75 -31.17 -16.91
N LYS A 57 -12.03 -30.82 -15.65
CA LYS A 57 -13.32 -31.10 -15.00
C LYS A 57 -14.46 -30.36 -15.71
N ALA A 58 -14.28 -29.07 -16.01
CA ALA A 58 -15.28 -28.28 -16.72
C ALA A 58 -15.56 -28.82 -18.13
N LEU A 59 -14.52 -29.16 -18.90
CA LEU A 59 -14.66 -29.70 -20.25
C LEU A 59 -15.30 -31.10 -20.25
N LEU A 60 -14.99 -31.96 -19.28
CA LEU A 60 -15.68 -33.24 -19.12
C LEU A 60 -17.16 -33.08 -18.80
N GLN A 61 -17.51 -32.16 -17.90
CA GLN A 61 -18.92 -31.86 -17.60
C GLN A 61 -19.64 -31.38 -18.85
N LEU A 62 -19.03 -30.46 -19.61
CA LEU A 62 -19.59 -29.99 -20.87
C LEU A 62 -19.74 -31.12 -21.89
N LEU A 63 -18.76 -32.02 -22.00
CA LEU A 63 -18.86 -33.19 -22.86
C LEU A 63 -20.03 -34.09 -22.45
N GLN A 64 -20.19 -34.37 -21.16
CA GLN A 64 -21.28 -35.21 -20.66
C GLN A 64 -22.64 -34.58 -20.92
N LEU A 65 -22.78 -33.28 -20.66
CA LEU A 65 -24.00 -32.53 -20.95
C LEU A 65 -24.32 -32.51 -22.44
N ASN A 66 -23.33 -32.27 -23.29
CA ASN A 66 -23.54 -32.31 -24.73
C ASN A 66 -23.92 -33.70 -25.22
N LYS A 67 -23.28 -34.77 -24.72
CA LYS A 67 -23.66 -36.15 -25.07
C LYS A 67 -25.10 -36.45 -24.65
N ALA A 68 -25.47 -36.12 -23.42
CA ALA A 68 -26.84 -36.32 -22.94
C ALA A 68 -27.86 -35.54 -23.77
N GLN A 69 -27.53 -34.30 -24.15
CA GLN A 69 -28.40 -33.48 -24.99
C GLN A 69 -28.49 -34.01 -26.43
N ASP A 70 -27.36 -34.42 -27.02
CA ASP A 70 -27.30 -35.01 -28.35
C ASP A 70 -28.10 -36.32 -28.38
N GLU A 71 -28.01 -37.15 -27.33
CA GLU A 71 -28.82 -38.37 -27.17
C GLU A 71 -30.31 -38.07 -27.07
N TYR A 72 -30.69 -37.09 -26.23
CA TYR A 72 -32.08 -36.65 -26.10
C TYR A 72 -32.65 -36.15 -27.42
N ILE A 73 -31.91 -35.29 -28.14
CA ILE A 73 -32.33 -34.79 -29.45
C ILE A 73 -32.50 -35.95 -30.43
N ASN A 74 -31.57 -36.90 -30.45
CA ASN A 74 -31.67 -38.07 -31.32
C ASN A 74 -32.89 -38.95 -30.99
N GLN A 75 -33.24 -39.10 -29.70
CA GLN A 75 -34.46 -39.80 -29.29
C GLN A 75 -35.72 -39.06 -29.77
N VAL A 76 -35.81 -37.75 -29.52
CA VAL A 76 -36.93 -36.91 -29.97
C VAL A 76 -37.08 -36.96 -31.50
N LEU A 77 -35.98 -36.92 -32.24
CA LEU A 77 -36.01 -37.03 -33.70
C LEU A 77 -36.55 -38.39 -34.16
N LYS A 78 -36.11 -39.49 -33.54
CA LYS A 78 -36.62 -40.83 -33.86
C LYS A 78 -38.12 -40.94 -33.59
N GLU A 79 -38.57 -40.43 -32.44
CA GLU A 79 -39.98 -40.38 -32.08
C GLU A 79 -40.79 -39.55 -33.08
N LEU A 80 -40.29 -38.36 -33.46
CA LEU A 80 -40.96 -37.50 -34.42
C LEU A 80 -41.10 -38.16 -35.80
N ILE A 81 -40.07 -38.85 -36.26
CA ILE A 81 -40.12 -39.64 -37.51
C ILE A 81 -41.15 -40.76 -37.39
N GLN A 82 -41.17 -41.47 -36.27
CA GLN A 82 -42.15 -42.54 -36.02
C GLN A 82 -43.57 -41.99 -36.02
N PHE A 83 -43.83 -40.88 -35.34
CA PHE A 83 -45.14 -40.23 -35.35
C PHE A 83 -45.53 -39.75 -36.73
N SER A 84 -44.62 -39.12 -37.49
CA SER A 84 -44.86 -38.70 -38.87
C SER A 84 -45.31 -39.86 -39.75
N ASN A 85 -44.63 -41.02 -39.64
CA ASN A 85 -45.00 -42.22 -40.37
C ASN A 85 -46.38 -42.77 -39.94
N GLN A 86 -46.70 -42.75 -38.64
CA GLN A 86 -48.00 -43.16 -38.14
C GLN A 86 -49.13 -42.26 -38.63
N TYR A 87 -48.93 -40.93 -38.58
CA TYR A 87 -49.91 -39.97 -39.09
C TYR A 87 -50.12 -40.13 -40.60
N ARG A 88 -49.05 -40.35 -41.36
CA ARG A 88 -49.16 -40.62 -42.81
C ARG A 88 -49.96 -41.89 -43.09
N ALA A 89 -49.71 -42.97 -42.35
CA ALA A 89 -50.47 -44.21 -42.50
C ALA A 89 -51.96 -44.04 -42.12
N LYS A 90 -52.24 -43.28 -41.05
CA LYS A 90 -53.62 -42.93 -40.66
C LYS A 90 -54.33 -42.09 -41.73
N ASP A 91 -53.65 -41.09 -42.30
CA ASP A 91 -54.17 -40.24 -43.38
C ASP A 91 -54.51 -41.08 -44.62
N THR A 92 -53.63 -41.99 -45.04
CA THR A 92 -53.90 -42.90 -46.17
C THR A 92 -55.13 -43.77 -45.90
N ARG A 93 -55.23 -44.39 -44.72
CA ARG A 93 -56.41 -45.20 -44.34
C ARG A 93 -57.70 -44.39 -44.29
N LEU A 94 -57.64 -43.16 -43.78
CA LEU A 94 -58.82 -42.29 -43.71
C LEU A 94 -59.28 -41.91 -45.11
N LYS A 95 -58.36 -41.58 -46.02
CA LYS A 95 -58.66 -41.31 -47.43
C LYS A 95 -59.30 -42.51 -48.13
N GLU A 96 -58.74 -43.71 -47.94
CA GLU A 96 -59.31 -44.96 -48.47
C GLU A 96 -60.75 -45.17 -47.96
N ASN A 97 -60.98 -45.00 -46.66
CA ASN A 97 -62.30 -45.14 -46.05
C ASN A 97 -63.30 -44.09 -46.60
N LEU A 98 -62.88 -42.83 -46.72
CA LEU A 98 -63.74 -41.77 -47.27
C LEU A 98 -64.09 -42.02 -48.74
N GLN A 99 -63.15 -42.54 -49.52
CA GLN A 99 -63.37 -42.91 -50.92
C GLN A 99 -64.39 -44.06 -51.06
N ILE A 100 -64.38 -45.04 -50.14
CA ILE A 100 -65.40 -46.12 -50.10
C ILE A 100 -66.81 -45.55 -49.91
N PHE A 101 -66.96 -44.45 -49.16
CA PHE A 101 -68.24 -43.78 -48.94
C PHE A 101 -68.55 -42.67 -49.96
N ASP A 102 -67.71 -42.51 -50.99
CA ASP A 102 -67.85 -41.47 -52.04
C ASP A 102 -67.90 -40.02 -51.47
N LEU A 103 -67.28 -39.83 -50.29
CA LEU A 103 -67.18 -38.58 -49.57
C LEU A 103 -65.92 -37.83 -49.97
N ASP A 104 -65.98 -37.16 -51.13
CA ASP A 104 -64.89 -36.30 -51.59
C ASP A 104 -65.00 -34.88 -51.02
N LYS A 105 -63.85 -34.29 -50.67
CA LYS A 105 -63.74 -32.89 -50.23
C LYS A 105 -64.35 -31.93 -51.24
N ASP A 106 -64.19 -32.22 -52.53
CA ASP A 106 -64.64 -31.38 -53.64
C ASP A 106 -66.16 -31.38 -53.82
N ARG A 107 -66.87 -32.36 -53.24
CA ARG A 107 -68.33 -32.44 -53.27
C ARG A 107 -69.00 -31.68 -52.12
N LEU A 108 -68.23 -31.21 -51.14
CA LEU A 108 -68.75 -30.40 -50.04
C LEU A 108 -69.05 -28.97 -50.51
N PRO A 109 -70.06 -28.29 -49.92
CA PRO A 109 -70.28 -26.87 -50.14
C PRO A 109 -69.03 -26.04 -49.84
N THR A 110 -68.78 -24.99 -50.62
CA THR A 110 -67.58 -24.13 -50.48
C THR A 110 -67.44 -23.54 -49.08
N SER A 111 -68.56 -23.21 -48.41
CA SER A 111 -68.57 -22.74 -47.02
C SER A 111 -68.00 -23.80 -46.05
N SER A 112 -68.39 -25.06 -46.20
CA SER A 112 -67.89 -26.17 -45.39
C SER A 112 -66.42 -26.47 -45.65
N GLN A 113 -65.97 -26.38 -46.90
CA GLN A 113 -64.55 -26.54 -47.25
C GLN A 113 -63.68 -25.46 -46.58
N GLN A 114 -64.14 -24.20 -46.60
CA GLN A 114 -63.44 -23.09 -45.93
C GLN A 114 -63.41 -23.26 -44.42
N ALA A 115 -64.53 -23.67 -43.80
CA ALA A 115 -64.60 -23.92 -42.36
C ALA A 115 -63.63 -25.03 -41.93
N LEU A 116 -63.57 -26.13 -42.68
CA LEU A 116 -62.63 -27.23 -42.44
C LEU A 116 -61.17 -26.80 -42.62
N SER A 117 -60.86 -25.99 -43.65
CA SER A 117 -59.51 -25.43 -43.83
C SER A 117 -59.10 -24.59 -42.62
N ARG A 118 -59.95 -23.65 -42.19
CA ARG A 118 -59.67 -22.81 -41.02
C ARG A 118 -59.52 -23.60 -39.74
N LEU A 119 -60.37 -24.62 -39.52
CA LEU A 119 -60.24 -25.51 -38.36
C LEU A 119 -58.92 -26.30 -38.39
N SER A 120 -58.50 -26.78 -39.57
CA SER A 120 -57.20 -27.46 -39.70
C SER A 120 -56.03 -26.51 -39.48
N GLU A 121 -56.10 -25.27 -39.98
CA GLU A 121 -55.09 -24.23 -39.74
C GLU A 121 -54.99 -23.87 -38.26
N LEU A 122 -56.13 -23.70 -37.58
CA LEU A 122 -56.17 -23.45 -36.14
C LEU A 122 -55.61 -24.64 -35.34
N ALA A 123 -55.94 -25.88 -35.72
CA ALA A 123 -55.40 -27.07 -35.07
C ALA A 123 -53.87 -27.17 -35.25
N MET A 124 -53.36 -26.89 -36.45
CA MET A 124 -51.92 -26.83 -36.73
C MET A 124 -51.23 -25.74 -35.91
N LEU A 125 -51.83 -24.54 -35.82
CA LEU A 125 -51.26 -23.42 -35.07
C LEU A 125 -51.20 -23.71 -33.56
N LEU A 126 -52.18 -24.44 -33.04
CA LEU A 126 -52.22 -24.89 -31.64
C LEU A 126 -51.43 -26.18 -31.39
N GLY A 127 -50.92 -26.85 -32.45
CA GLY A 127 -50.19 -28.12 -32.34
C GLY A 127 -51.05 -29.31 -31.89
N ILE A 128 -52.34 -29.31 -32.22
CA ILE A 128 -53.31 -30.33 -31.79
C ILE A 128 -53.53 -31.37 -32.90
N SER A 129 -53.64 -32.65 -32.54
CA SER A 129 -53.88 -33.76 -33.48
C SER A 129 -55.35 -33.95 -33.88
N ASP A 130 -56.29 -33.57 -33.02
CA ASP A 130 -57.72 -33.79 -33.19
C ASP A 130 -58.50 -32.48 -33.26
N THR A 131 -59.55 -32.44 -34.09
CA THR A 131 -60.44 -31.28 -34.23
C THR A 131 -61.58 -31.25 -33.20
N THR A 132 -61.44 -31.96 -32.07
CA THR A 132 -62.45 -31.99 -31.02
C THR A 132 -62.39 -30.73 -30.14
N LEU A 133 -63.55 -30.29 -29.66
CA LEU A 133 -63.66 -29.10 -28.81
C LEU A 133 -62.78 -29.15 -27.54
N PRO A 134 -62.70 -30.26 -26.79
CA PRO A 134 -61.84 -30.34 -25.60
C PRO A 134 -60.37 -30.11 -25.94
N SER A 135 -59.88 -30.68 -27.06
CA SER A 135 -58.50 -30.51 -27.49
C SER A 135 -58.21 -29.04 -27.85
N PHE A 136 -59.14 -28.36 -28.52
CA PHE A 136 -59.04 -26.92 -28.78
C PHE A 136 -59.00 -26.10 -27.48
N GLN A 137 -59.89 -26.40 -26.52
CA GLN A 137 -59.91 -25.72 -25.23
C GLN A 137 -58.58 -25.90 -24.47
N GLN A 138 -58.01 -27.10 -24.52
CA GLN A 138 -56.70 -27.39 -23.95
C GLN A 138 -55.60 -26.58 -24.63
N GLY A 139 -55.55 -26.56 -25.98
CA GLY A 139 -54.56 -25.79 -26.72
C GLY A 139 -54.64 -24.29 -26.46
N PHE A 140 -55.84 -23.72 -26.40
CA PHE A 140 -56.04 -22.32 -26.02
C PHE A 140 -55.59 -22.05 -24.58
N SER A 141 -55.92 -22.94 -23.65
CA SER A 141 -55.51 -22.81 -22.25
C SER A 141 -53.98 -22.87 -22.11
N GLN A 142 -53.32 -23.78 -22.85
CA GLN A 142 -51.88 -23.90 -22.87
C GLN A 142 -51.21 -22.64 -23.45
N LEU A 143 -51.70 -22.15 -24.59
CA LEU A 143 -51.21 -20.91 -25.20
C LEU A 143 -51.37 -19.72 -24.24
N HIS A 144 -52.50 -19.64 -23.54
CA HIS A 144 -52.75 -18.61 -22.55
C HIS A 144 -51.78 -18.71 -21.36
N LEU A 145 -51.56 -19.92 -20.83
CA LEU A 145 -50.58 -20.15 -19.76
C LEU A 145 -49.17 -19.79 -20.19
N ASP A 146 -48.77 -20.11 -21.42
CA ASP A 146 -47.44 -19.79 -21.93
C ASP A 146 -47.28 -18.28 -22.17
N ALA A 147 -48.33 -17.58 -22.61
CA ALA A 147 -48.35 -16.12 -22.67
C ALA A 147 -48.21 -15.48 -21.27
N LEU A 148 -48.90 -16.02 -20.25
CA LEU A 148 -48.75 -15.54 -18.87
C LEU A 148 -47.34 -15.79 -18.32
N LYS A 149 -46.75 -16.97 -18.56
CA LYS A 149 -45.36 -17.27 -18.18
C LYS A 149 -44.39 -16.27 -18.82
N TYR A 150 -44.54 -16.03 -20.12
CA TYR A 150 -43.71 -15.06 -20.83
C TYR A 150 -43.85 -13.65 -20.22
N PHE A 151 -45.08 -13.21 -19.96
CA PHE A 151 -45.33 -11.92 -19.31
C PHE A 151 -44.68 -11.82 -17.93
N HIS A 152 -44.77 -12.88 -17.11
CA HIS A 152 -44.12 -12.93 -15.80
C HIS A 152 -42.60 -12.87 -15.90
N VAL A 153 -41.99 -13.64 -16.81
CA VAL A 153 -40.54 -13.62 -17.05
C VAL A 153 -40.09 -12.24 -17.53
N GLN A 154 -40.82 -11.65 -18.47
CA GLN A 154 -40.53 -10.30 -18.96
C GLN A 154 -40.62 -9.25 -17.84
N LYS A 155 -41.66 -9.30 -17.02
CA LYS A 155 -41.81 -8.40 -15.87
C LYS A 155 -40.67 -8.57 -14.87
N ASN A 156 -40.27 -9.81 -14.57
CA ASN A 156 -39.16 -10.09 -13.66
C ASN A 156 -37.82 -9.58 -14.22
N ASN A 157 -37.57 -9.81 -15.51
CA ASN A 157 -36.38 -9.29 -16.18
C ASN A 157 -36.36 -7.76 -16.17
N GLN A 158 -37.50 -7.11 -16.39
CA GLN A 158 -37.61 -5.65 -16.32
C GLN A 158 -37.33 -5.12 -14.91
N LEU A 159 -37.81 -5.78 -13.86
CA LEU A 159 -37.48 -5.42 -12.47
C LEU A 159 -35.98 -5.56 -12.20
N GLN A 160 -35.37 -6.67 -12.65
CA GLN A 160 -33.93 -6.88 -12.51
C GLN A 160 -33.12 -5.82 -13.25
N LEU A 161 -33.53 -5.44 -14.45
CA LEU A 161 -32.89 -4.36 -15.22
C LEU A 161 -32.96 -3.03 -14.47
N ASN A 162 -34.13 -2.67 -13.93
CA ASN A 162 -34.27 -1.44 -13.14
C ASN A 162 -33.35 -1.45 -11.91
N THR A 163 -33.25 -2.57 -11.19
CA THR A 163 -32.34 -2.68 -10.03
C THR A 163 -30.87 -2.56 -10.45
N ILE A 164 -30.48 -3.14 -11.58
CA ILE A 164 -29.12 -3.00 -12.11
C ILE A 164 -28.84 -1.54 -12.50
N GLU A 165 -29.80 -0.86 -13.12
CA GLU A 165 -29.68 0.57 -13.46
C GLU A 165 -29.55 1.45 -12.22
N GLU A 166 -30.33 1.19 -11.16
CA GLU A 166 -30.22 1.86 -9.87
C GLU A 166 -28.81 1.69 -9.28
N HIS A 167 -28.31 0.45 -9.18
CA HIS A 167 -26.96 0.19 -8.69
C HIS A 167 -25.88 0.82 -9.59
N GLN A 168 -26.09 0.87 -10.90
CA GLN A 168 -25.17 1.54 -11.81
C GLN A 168 -25.14 3.06 -11.56
N GLN A 169 -26.30 3.68 -11.30
CA GLN A 169 -26.37 5.10 -10.94
C GLN A 169 -25.69 5.36 -9.59
N GLU A 170 -25.93 4.53 -8.58
CA GLU A 170 -25.27 4.61 -7.28
C GLU A 170 -23.75 4.51 -7.41
N ALA A 171 -23.26 3.55 -8.21
CA ALA A 171 -21.83 3.38 -8.47
C ALA A 171 -21.23 4.60 -9.18
N LYS A 172 -21.93 5.18 -10.18
CA LYS A 172 -21.51 6.41 -10.86
C LYS A 172 -21.43 7.60 -9.88
N GLN A 173 -22.44 7.77 -9.03
CA GLN A 173 -22.44 8.82 -8.01
C GLN A 173 -21.30 8.62 -6.99
N GLY A 174 -21.04 7.37 -6.59
CA GLY A 174 -19.91 7.01 -5.74
C GLY A 174 -18.57 7.39 -6.37
N LEU A 175 -18.39 7.06 -7.65
CA LEU A 175 -17.20 7.41 -8.42
C LEU A 175 -17.01 8.93 -8.51
N ASP A 176 -18.06 9.69 -8.78
CA ASP A 176 -18.02 11.16 -8.81
C ASP A 176 -17.63 11.76 -7.45
N ARG A 177 -18.14 11.19 -6.35
CA ARG A 177 -17.74 11.61 -4.99
C ARG A 177 -16.25 11.35 -4.75
N LEU A 178 -15.75 10.17 -5.16
CA LEU A 178 -14.34 9.82 -5.03
C LEU A 178 -13.44 10.72 -5.89
N LEU A 179 -13.85 11.05 -7.11
CA LEU A 179 -13.12 11.99 -7.97
C LEU A 179 -13.06 13.39 -7.34
N LYS A 180 -14.17 13.88 -6.79
CA LYS A 180 -14.22 15.17 -6.08
C LYS A 180 -13.29 15.14 -4.85
N LEU A 181 -13.29 14.05 -4.08
CA LEU A 181 -12.38 13.87 -2.94
C LEU A 181 -10.92 13.87 -3.38
N LYS A 182 -10.58 13.10 -4.44
CA LYS A 182 -9.24 13.08 -5.02
C LYS A 182 -8.78 14.48 -5.42
N GLN A 183 -9.63 15.25 -6.11
CA GLN A 183 -9.31 16.64 -6.49
C GLN A 183 -9.08 17.54 -5.28
N ARG A 184 -9.88 17.42 -4.21
CA ARG A 184 -9.68 18.17 -2.97
C ARG A 184 -8.35 17.82 -2.30
N LEU A 185 -8.01 16.53 -2.24
CA LEU A 185 -6.74 16.07 -1.66
C LEU A 185 -5.53 16.57 -2.46
N ILE A 186 -5.61 16.58 -3.79
CA ILE A 186 -4.56 17.15 -4.65
C ILE A 186 -4.38 18.64 -4.34
N LYS A 187 -5.46 19.42 -4.32
CA LYS A 187 -5.41 20.85 -3.97
C LYS A 187 -4.83 21.08 -2.57
N GLN A 188 -5.18 20.24 -1.60
CA GLN A 188 -4.65 20.36 -0.23
C GLN A 188 -3.16 19.99 -0.16
N ARG A 189 -2.69 19.06 -0.99
CA ARG A 189 -1.27 18.73 -1.09
C ARG A 189 -0.48 19.87 -1.72
N GLU A 190 -1.01 20.47 -2.78
CA GLU A 190 -0.41 21.65 -3.43
C GLU A 190 -0.30 22.81 -2.44
N THR A 191 -1.35 23.12 -1.68
CA THR A 191 -1.28 24.22 -0.70
C THR A 191 -0.32 23.95 0.45
N LYS A 192 -0.21 22.70 0.95
CA LYS A 192 0.81 22.34 1.94
C LYS A 192 2.23 22.49 1.39
N GLY A 193 2.48 22.03 0.16
CA GLY A 193 3.76 22.24 -0.53
C GLY A 193 4.11 23.73 -0.66
N ASP A 194 3.13 24.57 -1.00
CA ASP A 194 3.31 26.02 -1.09
C ASP A 194 3.59 26.68 0.27
N ILE A 195 3.00 26.17 1.35
CA ILE A 195 3.26 26.65 2.71
C ILE A 195 4.68 26.24 3.14
N GLU A 196 5.07 24.98 2.95
CA GLU A 196 6.41 24.49 3.28
C GLU A 196 7.49 25.24 2.49
N GLN A 197 7.29 25.46 1.19
CA GLN A 197 8.20 26.26 0.37
C GLN A 197 8.29 27.72 0.81
N ARG A 198 7.16 28.34 1.24
CA ARG A 198 7.16 29.71 1.78
C ARG A 198 7.89 29.79 3.11
N VAL A 199 7.68 28.83 4.01
CA VAL A 199 8.37 28.75 5.30
C VAL A 199 9.87 28.54 5.10
N TRP A 200 10.26 27.62 4.21
CA TRP A 200 11.66 27.38 3.89
C TRP A 200 12.33 28.62 3.30
N ARG A 201 11.71 29.28 2.30
CA ARG A 201 12.20 30.58 1.77
C ARG A 201 12.37 31.63 2.85
N ARG A 202 11.39 31.77 3.75
CA ARG A 202 11.48 32.74 4.85
C ARG A 202 12.62 32.41 5.81
N SER A 203 12.80 31.13 6.15
CA SER A 203 13.87 30.66 7.03
C SER A 203 15.26 30.86 6.41
N THR A 204 15.41 30.60 5.11
CA THR A 204 16.67 30.83 4.39
C THR A 204 17.02 32.31 4.32
N GLU A 205 16.05 33.18 4.08
CA GLU A 205 16.28 34.64 4.07
C GLU A 205 16.69 35.15 5.45
N LEU A 206 16.03 34.70 6.53
CA LEU A 206 16.42 35.06 7.90
C LEU A 206 17.84 34.58 8.24
N SER A 207 18.18 33.34 7.86
CA SER A 207 19.53 32.80 8.07
C SER A 207 20.58 33.61 7.30
N ARG A 208 20.26 34.05 6.08
CA ARG A 208 21.13 34.91 5.27
C ARG A 208 21.35 36.27 5.91
N ILE A 209 20.31 36.88 6.49
CA ILE A 209 20.42 38.13 7.24
C ILE A 209 21.35 37.94 8.44
N GLN A 210 21.14 36.90 9.25
CA GLN A 210 22.00 36.60 10.40
C GLN A 210 23.45 36.33 10.01
N ILE A 211 23.70 35.62 8.92
CA ILE A 211 25.06 35.40 8.40
C ILE A 211 25.70 36.73 8.01
N ASN A 212 24.98 37.60 7.30
CA ASN A 212 25.50 38.92 6.92
C ASN A 212 25.77 39.81 8.13
N GLU A 213 24.92 39.77 9.14
CA GLU A 213 25.15 40.48 10.41
C GLU A 213 26.40 39.96 11.12
N ASN A 214 26.55 38.64 11.24
CA ASN A 214 27.75 38.03 11.82
C ASN A 214 29.02 38.38 11.04
N ILE A 215 28.97 38.37 9.71
CA ILE A 215 30.10 38.81 8.86
C ILE A 215 30.46 40.26 9.15
N ARG A 216 29.45 41.15 9.22
CA ARG A 216 29.69 42.57 9.55
C ARG A 216 30.30 42.74 10.94
N LEU A 217 29.83 41.99 11.93
CA LEU A 217 30.39 42.02 13.28
C LEU A 217 31.84 41.54 13.29
N LEU A 218 32.15 40.47 12.55
CA LEU A 218 33.52 39.97 12.40
C LEU A 218 34.42 40.99 11.70
N GLU A 219 33.94 41.65 10.65
CA GLU A 219 34.66 42.74 9.98
C GLU A 219 34.91 43.91 10.93
N GLN A 220 33.94 44.28 11.77
CA GLN A 220 34.12 45.32 12.79
C GLN A 220 35.15 44.91 13.86
N ILE A 221 35.11 43.67 14.35
CA ILE A 221 36.10 43.15 15.29
C ILE A 221 37.50 43.16 14.65
N LEU A 222 37.62 42.71 13.40
CA LEU A 222 38.90 42.67 12.70
C LEU A 222 39.45 44.08 12.42
N ASN A 223 38.59 45.03 12.07
CA ASN A 223 38.97 46.43 11.88
C ASN A 223 39.39 47.08 13.21
N THR A 224 38.63 46.89 14.29
CA THR A 224 39.01 47.40 15.62
C THR A 224 40.30 46.77 16.15
N GLN A 225 40.54 45.48 15.89
CA GLN A 225 41.82 44.83 16.23
C GLN A 225 42.99 45.39 15.43
N ARG A 226 42.79 45.73 14.14
CA ARG A 226 43.79 46.42 13.32
C ARG A 226 44.05 47.84 13.80
N GLU A 227 43.01 48.61 14.11
CA GLU A 227 43.12 49.98 14.64
C GLU A 227 43.79 50.02 16.02
N ASN A 228 43.52 49.03 16.87
CA ASN A 228 44.12 48.92 18.20
C ASN A 228 45.53 48.28 18.20
N GLY A 229 46.12 48.01 17.03
CA GLY A 229 47.49 47.50 16.91
C GLY A 229 47.74 46.10 17.52
N LEU A 230 46.68 45.33 17.77
CA LEU A 230 46.73 44.03 18.46
C LEU A 230 47.02 42.84 17.51
N VAL A 231 47.21 43.10 16.22
CA VAL A 231 47.52 42.06 15.23
C VAL A 231 48.99 41.60 15.31
N ASP A 232 49.82 42.30 16.09
CA ASP A 232 51.25 42.02 16.19
C ASP A 232 51.63 41.63 17.62
N VAL A 233 51.00 40.55 18.10
CA VAL A 233 51.30 39.94 19.42
C VAL A 233 52.76 39.48 19.48
N GLU A 234 53.40 39.21 18.33
CA GLU A 234 54.83 38.87 18.26
C GLU A 234 55.76 40.07 18.45
N THR A 235 55.35 41.31 18.12
CA THR A 235 56.21 42.49 18.26
C THR A 235 56.08 43.19 19.62
N GLN A 236 55.02 42.91 20.39
CA GLN A 236 54.82 43.47 21.74
C GLN A 236 55.53 42.71 22.88
N GLY A 237 56.48 41.82 22.57
CA GLY A 237 57.49 41.38 23.54
C GLY A 237 56.92 40.76 24.82
N LEU A 238 55.95 39.84 24.68
CA LEU A 238 55.52 38.94 25.75
C LEU A 238 55.94 37.52 25.39
N THR A 239 57.26 37.29 25.38
CA THR A 239 57.79 35.93 25.33
C THR A 239 57.54 35.26 26.68
N ILE A 240 57.19 33.97 26.70
CA ILE A 240 56.95 33.19 27.92
C ILE A 240 58.06 33.39 28.98
N ALA A 241 59.31 33.56 28.53
CA ALA A 241 60.46 33.86 29.38
C ALA A 241 60.35 35.18 30.18
N GLN A 242 59.71 36.23 29.65
CA GLN A 242 59.51 37.49 30.37
C GLN A 242 58.41 37.37 31.43
N LEU A 243 57.37 36.56 31.17
CA LEU A 243 56.36 36.24 32.18
C LEU A 243 56.97 35.44 33.33
N GLU A 244 57.85 34.48 33.05
CA GLU A 244 58.59 33.73 34.07
C GLU A 244 59.51 34.65 34.90
N ASN A 245 60.19 35.60 34.27
CA ASN A 245 61.03 36.57 34.99
C ASN A 245 60.20 37.49 35.90
N GLN A 246 59.03 37.94 35.46
CA GLN A 246 58.12 38.74 36.28
C GLN A 246 57.56 37.94 37.45
N GLN A 247 57.17 36.67 37.22
CA GLN A 247 56.72 35.76 38.27
C GLN A 247 57.79 35.58 39.36
N ASN A 248 59.04 35.38 38.96
CA ASN A 248 60.16 35.22 39.89
C ASN A 248 60.46 36.51 40.68
N MET A 249 60.33 37.68 40.04
CA MET A 249 60.51 38.97 40.73
C MET A 249 59.43 39.19 41.80
N ILE A 250 58.16 38.88 41.47
CA ILE A 250 57.04 38.99 42.43
C ILE A 250 57.27 38.06 43.62
N HIS A 251 57.69 36.81 43.37
CA HIS A 251 57.94 35.86 44.45
C HIS A 251 59.10 36.29 45.37
N GLY A 252 60.14 36.93 44.80
CA GLY A 252 61.23 37.53 45.59
C GLY A 252 60.75 38.68 46.49
N LEU A 253 59.88 39.55 45.98
CA LEU A 253 59.30 40.66 46.74
C LEU A 253 58.38 40.18 47.87
N GLU A 254 57.61 39.11 47.65
CA GLU A 254 56.78 38.50 48.70
C GLU A 254 57.63 37.98 49.88
N GLN A 255 58.78 37.36 49.58
CA GLN A 255 59.69 36.90 50.63
C GLN A 255 60.28 38.07 51.44
N GLN A 256 60.65 39.16 50.77
CA GLN A 256 61.15 40.37 51.44
C GLN A 256 60.07 41.03 52.32
N LEU A 257 58.83 41.13 51.84
CA LEU A 257 57.70 41.63 52.62
C LEU A 257 57.43 40.77 53.86
N LYS A 258 57.58 39.45 53.76
CA LYS A 258 57.39 38.54 54.89
C LYS A 258 58.45 38.72 55.98
N VAL A 259 59.70 39.01 55.59
CA VAL A 259 60.78 39.33 56.53
C VAL A 259 60.55 40.71 57.18
N GLN A 260 60.22 41.73 56.38
CA GLN A 260 59.94 43.07 56.89
C GLN A 260 58.71 43.12 57.78
N GLY A 261 57.67 42.33 57.48
CA GLY A 261 56.47 42.20 58.33
C GLY A 261 56.79 41.65 59.72
N LYS A 262 57.68 40.65 59.81
CA LYS A 262 58.15 40.13 61.11
C LYS A 262 58.93 41.17 61.92
N THR A 263 59.71 42.02 61.25
CA THR A 263 60.41 43.12 61.94
C THR A 263 59.43 44.20 62.41
N LEU A 264 58.38 44.48 61.65
CA LEU A 264 57.37 45.48 62.01
C LEU A 264 56.53 45.06 63.22
N THR A 265 56.17 43.78 63.32
CA THR A 265 55.47 43.25 64.50
C THR A 265 56.29 43.37 65.78
N ALA A 266 57.63 43.26 65.68
CA ALA A 266 58.52 43.44 66.84
C ALA A 266 58.61 44.91 67.31
N TYR A 267 58.43 45.89 66.41
CA TYR A 267 58.38 47.31 66.77
C TYR A 267 57.00 47.77 67.29
N GLN A 268 55.94 47.01 67.01
CA GLN A 268 54.58 47.34 67.44
C GLN A 268 54.34 47.11 68.95
N ASP A 269 55.20 46.32 69.61
CA ASP A 269 55.10 46.05 71.06
C ASP A 269 55.70 47.14 71.95
N ILE A 270 56.29 48.20 71.36
CA ILE A 270 56.88 49.33 72.08
C ILE A 270 55.83 50.45 72.23
N PRO A 271 55.36 50.78 73.45
CA PRO A 271 54.39 51.85 73.65
C PRO A 271 54.99 53.24 73.34
N PRO A 272 54.23 54.15 72.69
CA PRO A 272 54.73 55.43 72.17
C PRO A 272 54.94 56.52 73.24
N ASP A 273 54.72 56.24 74.52
CA ASP A 273 54.80 57.20 75.63
C ASP A 273 55.79 56.71 76.70
N TYR A 274 56.80 57.54 77.00
CA TYR A 274 57.87 57.25 77.97
C TYR A 274 57.33 56.91 79.36
N MET A 275 56.26 57.59 79.80
CA MET A 275 55.63 57.33 81.10
C MET A 275 54.97 55.95 81.15
N LEU A 276 54.33 55.53 80.05
CA LEU A 276 53.67 54.24 79.94
C LEU A 276 54.68 53.09 79.78
N ALA A 277 55.80 53.33 79.09
CA ALA A 277 56.92 52.41 79.03
C ALA A 277 57.57 52.20 80.41
N GLN A 278 57.74 53.28 81.18
CA GLN A 278 58.27 53.19 82.54
C GLN A 278 57.33 52.40 83.47
N LEU A 279 56.01 52.57 83.33
CA LEU A 279 55.01 51.80 84.06
C LEU A 279 55.05 50.31 83.67
N LYS A 280 55.16 50.00 82.37
CA LYS A 280 55.26 48.60 81.87
C LYS A 280 56.59 47.95 82.27
N ILE A 281 57.67 48.71 82.37
CA ILE A 281 58.95 48.26 82.96
C ILE A 281 58.77 48.00 84.47
N GLN A 282 58.09 48.88 85.21
CA GLN A 282 57.82 48.64 86.63
C GLN A 282 56.92 47.42 86.87
N GLU A 283 55.92 47.21 86.02
CA GLU A 283 55.03 46.06 86.06
C GLU A 283 55.81 44.76 85.77
N SER A 284 56.62 44.73 84.71
CA SER A 284 57.47 43.58 84.38
C SER A 284 58.56 43.32 85.43
N VAL A 285 59.13 44.36 86.05
CA VAL A 285 60.07 44.21 87.19
C VAL A 285 59.35 43.67 88.42
N SER A 286 58.13 44.12 88.70
CA SER A 286 57.31 43.58 89.81
C SER A 286 56.96 42.11 89.57
N ARG A 287 56.58 41.76 88.34
CA ARG A 287 56.34 40.37 87.91
C ARG A 287 57.59 39.50 88.06
N LEU A 288 58.76 40.03 87.71
CA LEU A 288 60.04 39.35 87.92
C LEU A 288 60.32 39.12 89.41
N LYS A 289 60.04 40.11 90.27
CA LYS A 289 60.19 39.95 91.73
C LYS A 289 59.24 38.90 92.29
N GLU A 290 57.97 38.89 91.86
CA GLU A 290 57.01 37.83 92.22
C GLU A 290 57.53 36.45 91.84
N LEU A 291 57.99 36.27 90.59
CA LEU A 291 58.57 35.01 90.13
C LEU A 291 59.87 34.64 90.86
N THR A 292 60.64 35.64 91.30
CA THR A 292 61.87 35.42 92.09
C THR A 292 61.51 34.96 93.51
N ILE A 293 60.48 35.54 94.11
CA ILE A 293 59.94 35.10 95.41
C ILE A 293 59.31 33.72 95.30
N GLU A 294 58.59 33.42 94.22
CA GLU A 294 58.03 32.09 93.95
C GLU A 294 59.14 31.06 93.73
N ARG A 295 60.19 31.40 92.99
CA ARG A 295 61.40 30.57 92.89
C ARG A 295 62.02 30.35 94.26
N ASP A 296 62.19 31.40 95.07
CA ASP A 296 62.83 31.30 96.38
C ASP A 296 61.97 30.52 97.37
N SER A 297 60.64 30.63 97.30
CA SER A 297 59.74 29.82 98.11
C SER A 297 59.77 28.35 97.68
N MET A 298 59.80 28.06 96.38
CA MET A 298 60.01 26.70 95.85
C MET A 298 61.39 26.15 96.25
N LEU A 299 62.44 26.97 96.26
CA LEU A 299 63.77 26.57 96.72
C LEU A 299 63.80 26.31 98.23
N THR A 300 63.10 27.11 99.05
CA THR A 300 62.98 26.83 100.49
C THR A 300 62.12 25.60 100.78
N GLN A 301 61.05 25.36 100.01
CA GLN A 301 60.25 24.13 100.12
C GLN A 301 61.07 22.90 99.74
N LEU A 302 61.90 22.99 98.70
CA LEU A 302 62.86 21.94 98.34
C LEU A 302 63.99 21.74 99.38
N ALA A 303 64.31 22.76 100.19
CA ALA A 303 65.32 22.69 101.24
C ALA A 303 64.77 22.16 102.58
N ASP A 304 63.47 22.31 102.85
CA ASP A 304 62.79 21.72 104.02
C ASP A 304 62.32 20.25 103.76
N ASP A 305 62.25 19.82 102.49
CA ASP A 305 61.97 18.43 102.07
C ASP A 305 63.26 17.55 101.91
N LEU A 306 64.41 18.00 102.44
CA LEU A 306 65.71 17.30 102.49
C LEU A 306 66.18 17.05 103.93
#